data_AF-A0A6J6FRZ2-F1
#
_entry.id   AF-A0A6J6FRZ2-F1
#
_cell.length_a   1.000
_cell.length_b   1.000
_cell.length_c   1.000
_cell.angle_alpha   90.00
_cell.angle_beta   90.00
_cell.angle_gamma   90.00
#
_symmetry.space_group_name_H-M   'P 1'
#
loop_
_entity.id
_entity.type
_entity.pdbx_description
1 polymer ?
#
loop_
_entity_poly.entity_id
_entity_poly.type
_entity_poly.pdbx_seq_one_letter_code
_entity_poly.pdbx_strand_id
1 'polypeptide(L)'
;MFNVFIDQFWQLTISGLALGFIYVLIALGYTMVYGVLRMINFANSEIFMWGTFGAIVVSRDLFGYTQISKPETGLKLVLVLGLQLLVSMAFAGLTAVFVEFVAYRRLRARGTNRLATLISAIGISMVLSEAARLLTASRPVGSPRVLEKIVLTEVWGAQIRLDTIITIFAAGLIFIILERFIKLSRMGKAIRAVSMNEDAAKLMGINLNRVITTTFLVGGLATGAAGFFYITVFEYTKFNIGFTMGLAAFTAAVIGGIGNIRGAFFGGVALGLTEVYVSSILGTQWKSVTVFIILVLVLLFKPSGLFGEAITQARA
;
A
#
# COMPACT_ATOMS: atom_id res chain seq x y z
N MET A 1 22.58 23.13 0.24
CA MET A 1 21.89 21.83 0.44
C MET A 1 21.46 21.64 1.90
N PHE A 2 22.39 21.63 2.87
CA PHE A 2 22.03 21.41 4.28
C PHE A 2 21.23 22.53 4.95
N ASN A 3 21.42 23.81 4.58
CA ASN A 3 20.62 24.91 5.15
C ASN A 3 19.13 24.78 4.78
N VAL A 4 18.82 24.44 3.52
CA VAL A 4 17.45 24.17 3.06
C VAL A 4 16.81 23.02 3.83
N PHE A 5 17.60 21.99 4.18
CA PHE A 5 17.11 20.88 4.99
C PHE A 5 16.77 21.31 6.41
N ILE A 6 17.60 22.15 7.04
CA ILE A 6 17.36 22.66 8.40
C ILE A 6 16.14 23.57 8.41
N ASP A 7 16.03 24.47 7.43
CA ASP A 7 14.93 25.42 7.32
C ASP A 7 13.59 24.73 6.99
N GLN A 8 13.61 23.65 6.21
CA GLN A 8 12.41 22.89 5.81
C GLN A 8 12.21 21.60 6.60
N PHE A 9 12.95 21.38 7.70
CA PHE A 9 12.93 20.12 8.43
C PHE A 9 11.50 19.67 8.80
N TRP A 10 10.70 20.60 9.36
CA TRP A 10 9.32 20.32 9.75
C TRP A 10 8.41 20.06 8.55
N GLN A 11 8.59 20.79 7.45
CA GLN A 11 7.83 20.59 6.21
C GLN A 11 8.11 19.20 5.61
N LEU A 12 9.38 18.82 5.58
CA LEU A 12 9.84 17.52 5.08
C LEU A 12 9.34 16.39 5.98
N THR A 13 9.33 16.60 7.30
CA THR A 13 8.79 15.63 8.27
C THR A 13 7.31 15.36 7.99
N ILE A 14 6.50 16.41 7.87
CA ILE A 14 5.05 16.28 7.63
C ILE A 14 4.77 15.62 6.26
N SER A 15 5.51 16.03 5.23
CA SER A 15 5.39 15.43 3.88
C SER A 15 5.84 13.96 3.86
N GLY A 16 6.91 13.64 4.57
CA GLY A 16 7.44 12.28 4.72
C GLY A 16 6.52 11.38 5.54
N LEU A 17 5.83 11.92 6.55
CA LEU A 17 4.77 11.21 7.27
C LEU A 17 3.62 10.87 6.32
N ALA A 18 3.12 11.82 5.55
CA ALA A 18 2.03 11.59 4.59
C ALA A 18 2.35 10.44 3.63
N LEU A 19 3.54 10.50 3.02
CA LEU A 19 4.04 9.47 2.11
C LEU A 19 4.30 8.15 2.84
N GLY A 20 4.81 8.20 4.07
CA GLY A 20 5.00 7.05 4.93
C GLY A 20 3.68 6.32 5.24
N PHE A 21 2.60 7.04 5.54
CA PHE A 21 1.28 6.44 5.77
C PHE A 21 0.68 5.78 4.51
N ILE A 22 0.98 6.31 3.32
CA ILE A 22 0.66 5.62 2.06
C ILE A 22 1.45 4.30 1.97
N TYR A 23 2.75 4.31 2.26
CA TYR A 23 3.56 3.09 2.30
C TYR A 23 3.11 2.09 3.36
N VAL A 24 2.68 2.54 4.54
CA VAL A 24 2.11 1.69 5.58
C VAL A 24 0.95 0.87 5.02
N LEU A 25 -0.01 1.52 4.35
CA LEU A 25 -1.19 0.83 3.84
C LEU A 25 -0.87 -0.17 2.71
N ILE A 26 0.07 0.16 1.82
CA ILE A 26 0.52 -0.78 0.78
C ILE A 26 1.32 -1.95 1.41
N ALA A 27 2.21 -1.64 2.37
CA ALA A 27 3.03 -2.62 3.08
C ALA A 27 2.18 -3.58 3.91
N LEU A 28 1.05 -3.12 4.46
CA LEU A 28 0.06 -3.98 5.11
C LEU A 28 -0.50 -5.03 4.14
N GLY A 29 -0.81 -4.64 2.89
CA GLY A 29 -1.23 -5.59 1.85
C GLY A 29 -0.20 -6.69 1.60
N TYR A 30 1.08 -6.32 1.47
CA TYR A 30 2.19 -7.28 1.35
C TYR A 30 2.31 -8.19 2.58
N THR A 31 2.29 -7.60 3.76
CA THR A 31 2.46 -8.28 5.06
C THR A 31 1.37 -9.30 5.30
N MET A 32 0.12 -8.96 4.99
CA MET A 32 -1.03 -9.81 5.16
C MET A 32 -0.96 -11.06 4.27
N VAL A 33 -0.74 -10.87 2.97
CA VAL A 33 -0.65 -11.99 2.02
C VAL A 33 0.55 -12.87 2.32
N TYR A 34 1.71 -12.26 2.62
CA TYR A 34 2.90 -13.01 2.99
C TYR A 34 2.72 -13.76 4.31
N GLY A 35 2.06 -13.18 5.32
CA GLY A 35 1.83 -13.85 6.60
C GLY A 35 1.12 -15.19 6.43
N VAL A 36 0.14 -15.26 5.53
CA VAL A 36 -0.62 -16.49 5.27
C VAL A 36 0.08 -17.42 4.29
N LEU A 37 0.67 -16.88 3.20
CA LEU A 37 1.21 -17.71 2.11
C LEU A 37 2.71 -17.98 2.20
N ARG A 38 3.44 -17.21 3.00
CA ARG A 38 4.91 -17.17 3.06
C ARG A 38 5.57 -17.03 1.68
N MET A 39 4.88 -16.34 0.77
CA MET A 39 5.30 -16.07 -0.60
C MET A 39 5.11 -14.59 -0.90
N ILE A 40 6.04 -14.01 -1.64
CA ILE A 40 6.00 -12.59 -2.01
C ILE A 40 4.97 -12.42 -3.13
N ASN A 41 3.96 -11.57 -2.89
CA ASN A 41 2.95 -11.24 -3.88
C ASN A 41 3.33 -9.98 -4.65
N PHE A 42 4.08 -10.13 -5.74
CA PHE A 42 4.45 -8.98 -6.59
C PHE A 42 3.25 -8.22 -7.13
N ALA A 43 2.13 -8.89 -7.42
CA ALA A 43 0.92 -8.26 -7.94
C ALA A 43 0.24 -7.26 -6.96
N ASN A 44 0.62 -7.22 -5.67
CA ASN A 44 0.10 -6.22 -4.74
C ASN A 44 0.45 -4.78 -5.16
N SER A 45 1.56 -4.58 -5.87
CA SER A 45 1.92 -3.29 -6.47
C SER A 45 0.90 -2.84 -7.52
N GLU A 46 0.40 -3.76 -8.32
CA GLU A 46 -0.56 -3.46 -9.37
C GLU A 46 -1.98 -3.32 -8.83
N ILE A 47 -2.30 -4.05 -7.75
CA ILE A 47 -3.54 -3.84 -7.01
C ILE A 47 -3.62 -2.40 -6.48
N PHE A 48 -2.52 -1.83 -5.99
CA PHE A 48 -2.42 -0.40 -5.65
C PHE A 48 -2.72 0.50 -6.85
N MET A 49 -2.07 0.24 -7.99
CA MET A 49 -2.30 1.01 -9.21
C MET A 49 -3.78 0.98 -9.61
N TRP A 50 -4.44 -0.18 -9.62
CA TRP A 50 -5.86 -0.27 -9.92
C TRP A 50 -6.74 0.47 -8.89
N GLY A 51 -6.31 0.54 -7.63
CA GLY A 51 -6.91 1.43 -6.62
C GLY A 51 -6.81 2.91 -7.01
N THR A 52 -5.67 3.38 -7.53
CA THR A 52 -5.53 4.77 -8.01
C THR A 52 -6.47 5.07 -9.18
N PHE A 53 -6.64 4.14 -10.11
CA PHE A 53 -7.61 4.29 -11.21
C PHE A 53 -9.05 4.32 -10.70
N GLY A 54 -9.38 3.49 -9.71
CA GLY A 54 -10.71 3.51 -9.07
C GLY A 54 -11.06 4.88 -8.47
N ALA A 55 -10.10 5.55 -7.83
CA ALA A 55 -10.30 6.91 -7.31
C ALA A 55 -10.52 7.96 -8.43
N ILE A 56 -9.82 7.80 -9.57
CA ILE A 56 -9.97 8.70 -10.73
C ILE A 56 -11.32 8.52 -11.41
N VAL A 57 -11.78 7.27 -11.62
CA VAL A 57 -13.05 6.97 -12.25
C VAL A 57 -14.21 7.66 -11.53
N VAL A 58 -14.20 7.68 -10.19
CA VAL A 58 -15.22 8.41 -9.43
C VAL A 58 -15.17 9.91 -9.73
N SER A 59 -13.99 10.54 -9.63
CA SER A 59 -13.89 11.99 -9.89
C SER A 59 -14.24 12.36 -11.34
N ARG A 60 -13.73 11.62 -12.33
CA ARG A 60 -13.82 11.97 -13.74
C ARG A 60 -15.11 11.48 -14.38
N ASP A 61 -15.44 10.20 -14.20
CA ASP A 61 -16.50 9.55 -14.97
C ASP A 61 -17.85 9.59 -14.23
N LEU A 62 -17.86 9.50 -12.90
CA LEU A 62 -19.10 9.52 -12.12
C LEU A 62 -19.60 10.94 -11.81
N PHE A 63 -18.71 11.82 -11.36
CA PHE A 63 -19.07 13.20 -11.03
C PHE A 63 -18.75 14.22 -12.13
N GLY A 64 -18.06 13.80 -13.21
CA GLY A 64 -17.78 14.68 -14.34
C GLY A 64 -16.77 15.79 -14.05
N TYR A 65 -15.96 15.66 -12.99
CA TYR A 65 -14.95 16.67 -12.69
C TYR A 65 -13.89 16.70 -13.79
N THR A 66 -13.53 17.91 -14.20
CA THR A 66 -12.42 18.19 -15.12
C THR A 66 -11.29 18.87 -14.36
N GLN A 67 -10.11 18.97 -14.95
CA GLN A 67 -8.99 19.68 -14.31
C GLN A 67 -9.22 21.18 -14.12
N ILE A 68 -10.26 21.73 -14.75
CA ILE A 68 -10.65 23.14 -14.67
C ILE A 68 -11.80 23.33 -13.66
N SER A 69 -12.44 22.26 -13.22
CA SER A 69 -13.53 22.32 -12.25
C SER A 69 -13.04 22.92 -10.93
N LYS A 70 -13.84 23.81 -10.35
CA LYS A 70 -13.54 24.39 -9.04
C LYS A 70 -13.58 23.28 -7.97
N PRO A 71 -12.69 23.33 -6.95
CA PRO A 71 -12.75 22.41 -5.82
C PRO A 71 -14.12 22.46 -5.15
N GLU A 72 -14.61 21.30 -4.72
CA GLU A 72 -15.90 21.19 -4.05
C GLU A 72 -15.77 21.57 -2.57
N THR A 73 -16.82 22.19 -2.03
CA THR A 73 -16.89 22.57 -0.61
C THR A 73 -18.16 22.05 0.04
N GLY A 74 -18.12 21.88 1.36
CA GLY A 74 -19.26 21.44 2.17
C GLY A 74 -19.56 19.94 2.08
N LEU A 75 -20.85 19.58 2.19
CA LEU A 75 -21.29 18.19 2.33
C LEU A 75 -21.04 17.34 1.08
N LYS A 76 -21.00 17.98 -0.11
CA LYS A 76 -20.66 17.33 -1.37
C LYS A 76 -19.22 16.83 -1.40
N LEU A 77 -18.27 17.60 -0.86
CA LEU A 77 -16.86 17.19 -0.78
C LEU A 77 -16.71 15.89 0.00
N VAL A 78 -17.36 15.79 1.16
CA VAL A 78 -17.31 14.59 2.01
C VAL A 78 -17.90 13.38 1.29
N LEU A 79 -19.00 13.56 0.55
CA LEU A 79 -19.61 12.50 -0.25
C LEU A 79 -18.67 12.04 -1.39
N VAL A 80 -18.06 12.96 -2.13
CA VAL A 80 -17.16 12.62 -3.24
C VAL A 80 -15.91 11.91 -2.71
N LEU A 81 -15.26 12.44 -1.68
CA LEU A 81 -14.06 11.82 -1.08
C LEU A 81 -14.38 10.45 -0.46
N GLY A 82 -15.51 10.33 0.24
CA GLY A 82 -15.97 9.07 0.80
C GLY A 82 -16.23 8.02 -0.29
N LEU A 83 -16.88 8.42 -1.39
CA LEU A 83 -17.13 7.51 -2.51
C LEU A 83 -15.83 7.15 -3.25
N GLN A 84 -14.91 8.11 -3.44
CA GLN A 84 -13.59 7.84 -4.02
C GLN A 84 -12.82 6.82 -3.19
N LEU A 85 -12.81 6.96 -1.87
CA LEU A 85 -12.18 5.99 -0.97
C LEU A 85 -12.83 4.61 -1.12
N LEU A 86 -14.15 4.51 -1.03
CA LEU A 86 -14.87 3.23 -1.12
C LEU A 86 -14.68 2.54 -2.46
N VAL A 87 -14.76 3.26 -3.58
CA VAL A 87 -14.59 2.70 -4.91
C VAL A 87 -13.13 2.31 -5.16
N SER A 88 -12.17 3.12 -4.70
CA SER A 88 -10.75 2.80 -4.78
C SER A 88 -10.43 1.51 -4.00
N MET A 89 -10.95 1.39 -2.78
CA MET A 89 -10.87 0.17 -1.98
C MET A 89 -11.54 -1.01 -2.71
N ALA A 90 -12.75 -0.84 -3.25
CA ALA A 90 -13.47 -1.90 -3.95
C ALA A 90 -12.71 -2.39 -5.20
N PHE A 91 -12.18 -1.49 -6.03
CA PHE A 91 -11.37 -1.84 -7.21
C PHE A 91 -10.14 -2.64 -6.83
N ALA A 92 -9.38 -2.19 -5.83
CA ALA A 92 -8.20 -2.89 -5.35
C ALA A 92 -8.55 -4.22 -4.66
N GLY A 93 -9.60 -4.27 -3.85
CA GLY A 93 -10.06 -5.48 -3.18
C GLY A 93 -10.55 -6.55 -4.17
N LEU A 94 -11.34 -6.15 -5.17
CA LEU A 94 -11.83 -7.04 -6.23
C LEU A 94 -10.70 -7.53 -7.12
N THR A 95 -9.76 -6.67 -7.52
CA THR A 95 -8.57 -7.10 -8.27
C THR A 95 -7.69 -8.04 -7.45
N ALA A 96 -7.56 -7.84 -6.13
CA ALA A 96 -6.84 -8.75 -5.26
C ALA A 96 -7.50 -10.14 -5.20
N VAL A 97 -8.83 -10.20 -5.05
CA VAL A 97 -9.57 -11.47 -5.08
C VAL A 97 -9.50 -12.13 -6.46
N PHE A 98 -9.56 -11.34 -7.53
CA PHE A 98 -9.39 -11.85 -8.90
C PHE A 98 -8.01 -12.50 -9.08
N VAL A 99 -6.94 -11.83 -8.64
CA VAL A 99 -5.58 -12.37 -8.65
C VAL A 99 -5.49 -13.65 -7.82
N GLU A 100 -6.07 -13.66 -6.62
CA GLU A 100 -6.12 -14.87 -5.78
C GLU A 100 -6.78 -16.04 -6.50
N PHE A 101 -7.95 -15.80 -7.11
CA PHE A 101 -8.73 -16.85 -7.74
C PHE A 101 -8.08 -17.38 -9.03
N VAL A 102 -7.56 -16.48 -9.87
CA VAL A 102 -7.03 -16.83 -11.20
C VAL A 102 -5.60 -17.35 -11.13
N ALA A 103 -4.71 -16.66 -10.40
CA ALA A 103 -3.30 -16.99 -10.35
C ALA A 103 -2.98 -17.97 -9.21
N TYR A 104 -3.36 -17.63 -7.98
CA TYR A 104 -2.88 -18.35 -6.79
C TYR A 104 -3.65 -19.63 -6.49
N ARG A 105 -4.97 -19.57 -6.47
CA ARG A 105 -5.84 -20.67 -6.05
C ARG A 105 -5.72 -21.85 -7.00
N ARG A 106 -5.72 -21.61 -8.31
CA ARG A 106 -5.62 -22.65 -9.33
C ARG A 106 -4.30 -23.42 -9.23
N LEU A 107 -3.19 -22.72 -9.04
CA LEU A 107 -1.87 -23.35 -8.90
C LEU A 107 -1.73 -24.14 -7.60
N ARG A 108 -2.27 -23.60 -6.50
CA ARG A 108 -2.28 -24.30 -5.21
C ARG A 108 -3.13 -25.56 -5.24
N ALA A 109 -4.31 -25.51 -5.87
CA ALA A 109 -5.19 -26.67 -6.00
C ALA A 109 -4.54 -27.81 -6.80
N ARG A 110 -3.59 -27.50 -7.68
CA ARG A 110 -2.79 -28.47 -8.44
C ARG A 110 -1.55 -28.99 -7.68
N GLY A 111 -1.33 -28.57 -6.43
CA GLY A 111 -0.19 -29.01 -5.63
C GLY A 111 1.18 -28.55 -6.17
N THR A 112 1.22 -27.47 -6.96
CA THR A 112 2.46 -27.00 -7.59
C THR A 112 3.43 -26.36 -6.59
N ASN A 113 4.73 -26.34 -6.93
CA ASN A 113 5.78 -25.75 -6.11
C ASN A 113 5.56 -24.23 -5.90
N ARG A 114 6.03 -23.69 -4.77
CA ARG A 114 5.98 -22.26 -4.41
C ARG A 114 6.57 -21.36 -5.50
N LEU A 115 7.62 -21.81 -6.18
CA LEU A 115 8.23 -21.09 -7.30
C LEU A 115 7.23 -20.83 -8.44
N ALA A 116 6.36 -21.79 -8.76
CA ALA A 116 5.35 -21.61 -9.81
C ALA A 116 4.35 -20.50 -9.45
N THR A 117 4.01 -20.39 -8.16
CA THR A 117 3.12 -19.34 -7.66
C THR A 117 3.78 -17.95 -7.76
N LEU A 118 5.08 -17.84 -7.49
CA LEU A 118 5.85 -16.59 -7.67
C LEU A 118 5.91 -16.17 -9.15
N ILE A 119 6.22 -17.10 -10.06
CA ILE A 119 6.25 -16.82 -11.50
C ILE A 119 4.87 -16.35 -11.98
N SER A 120 3.80 -16.98 -11.51
CA SER A 120 2.43 -16.55 -11.84
C SER A 120 2.09 -15.18 -11.27
N ALA A 121 2.57 -14.85 -10.07
CA ALA A 121 2.40 -13.52 -9.48
C ALA A 121 3.08 -12.42 -10.30
N ILE A 122 4.27 -12.70 -10.85
CA ILE A 122 4.97 -11.78 -11.76
C ILE A 122 4.18 -11.68 -13.08
N GLY A 123 3.75 -12.80 -13.65
CA GLY A 123 2.97 -12.81 -14.88
C GLY A 123 1.66 -12.00 -14.78
N ILE A 124 0.90 -12.19 -13.70
CA ILE A 124 -0.34 -11.41 -13.49
C ILE A 124 -0.05 -9.93 -13.20
N SER A 125 1.07 -9.61 -12.54
CA SER A 125 1.54 -8.22 -12.38
C SER A 125 1.76 -7.55 -13.74
N MET A 126 2.45 -8.23 -14.67
CA MET A 126 2.67 -7.70 -16.02
C MET A 126 1.35 -7.54 -16.78
N VAL A 127 0.43 -8.51 -16.68
CA VAL A 127 -0.89 -8.41 -17.30
C VAL A 127 -1.69 -7.23 -16.77
N LEU A 128 -1.69 -6.99 -15.45
CA LEU A 128 -2.40 -5.88 -14.83
C LEU A 128 -1.80 -4.52 -15.23
N SER A 129 -0.48 -4.39 -15.25
CA SER A 129 0.25 -3.19 -15.70
C SER A 129 -0.01 -2.90 -17.19
N GLU A 130 0.11 -3.90 -18.06
CA GLU A 130 -0.13 -3.73 -19.50
C GLU A 130 -1.60 -3.47 -19.83
N ALA A 131 -2.53 -4.09 -19.10
CA ALA A 131 -3.95 -3.78 -19.25
C ALA A 131 -4.23 -2.29 -18.94
N ALA A 132 -3.67 -1.76 -17.84
CA ALA A 132 -3.77 -0.34 -17.52
C ALA A 132 -3.08 0.54 -18.59
N ARG A 133 -1.94 0.12 -19.11
CA ARG A 133 -1.22 0.82 -20.19
C ARG A 133 -2.04 0.91 -21.47
N LEU A 134 -2.72 -0.16 -21.88
CA LEU A 134 -3.62 -0.16 -23.04
C LEU A 134 -4.82 0.76 -22.83
N LEU A 135 -5.47 0.69 -21.66
CA LEU A 135 -6.62 1.55 -21.33
C LEU A 135 -6.28 3.04 -21.30
N THR A 136 -5.05 3.37 -20.95
CA THR A 136 -4.57 4.76 -20.84
C THR A 136 -3.77 5.23 -22.05
N ALA A 137 -3.64 4.40 -23.09
CA ALA A 137 -2.77 4.65 -24.25
C ALA A 137 -1.33 5.05 -23.84
N SER A 138 -0.81 4.43 -22.77
CA SER A 138 0.50 4.74 -22.15
C SER A 138 0.67 6.16 -21.59
N ARG A 139 -0.41 6.95 -21.50
CA ARG A 139 -0.34 8.34 -21.01
C ARG A 139 -0.56 8.42 -19.51
N PRO A 140 0.12 9.35 -18.81
CA PRO A 140 -0.26 9.73 -17.45
C PRO A 140 -1.70 10.20 -17.40
N VAL A 141 -2.44 9.76 -16.39
CA VAL A 141 -3.82 10.18 -16.15
C VAL A 141 -3.84 11.12 -14.95
N GLY A 142 -4.14 12.38 -15.19
CA GLY A 142 -4.34 13.35 -14.12
C GLY A 142 -5.71 13.17 -13.46
N SER A 143 -5.75 13.34 -12.14
CA SER A 143 -6.99 13.39 -11.37
C SER A 143 -7.44 14.85 -11.22
N PRO A 144 -8.73 15.15 -11.46
CA PRO A 144 -9.30 16.46 -11.13
C PRO A 144 -9.06 16.81 -9.67
N ARG A 145 -8.77 18.09 -9.38
CA ARG A 145 -8.61 18.58 -8.01
C ARG A 145 -9.98 18.69 -7.33
N VAL A 146 -10.36 17.62 -6.62
CA VAL A 146 -11.60 17.57 -5.83
C VAL A 146 -11.42 18.29 -4.49
N LEU A 147 -10.26 18.11 -3.86
CA LEU A 147 -9.91 18.70 -2.58
C LEU A 147 -9.01 19.92 -2.79
N GLU A 148 -9.39 21.07 -2.23
CA GLU A 148 -8.53 22.24 -2.25
C GLU A 148 -7.32 22.05 -1.33
N LYS A 149 -6.13 22.41 -1.83
CA LYS A 149 -4.85 22.30 -1.10
C LYS A 149 -4.65 23.48 -0.15
N ILE A 150 -5.63 23.71 0.72
CA ILE A 150 -5.63 24.80 1.69
C ILE A 150 -4.53 24.56 2.73
N VAL A 151 -3.73 25.59 3.00
CA VAL A 151 -2.81 25.64 4.13
C VAL A 151 -3.63 26.04 5.36
N LEU A 152 -3.82 25.11 6.29
CA LEU A 152 -4.64 25.33 7.48
C LEU A 152 -3.91 26.17 8.52
N THR A 153 -2.62 25.93 8.68
CA THR A 153 -1.76 26.65 9.62
C THR A 153 -0.31 26.52 9.17
N GLU A 154 0.51 27.49 9.58
CA GLU A 154 1.96 27.40 9.49
C GLU A 154 2.50 27.19 10.90
N VAL A 155 3.21 26.08 11.11
CA VAL A 155 3.82 25.76 12.41
C VAL A 155 5.30 25.56 12.16
N TRP A 156 6.13 26.42 12.76
CA TRP A 156 7.59 26.30 12.75
C TRP A 156 8.16 26.27 11.31
N GLY A 157 7.61 27.11 10.43
CA GLY A 157 7.98 27.19 9.00
C GLY A 157 7.43 26.06 8.13
N ALA A 158 6.63 25.14 8.69
CA ALA A 158 5.94 24.10 7.94
C ALA A 158 4.49 24.49 7.63
N GLN A 159 4.16 24.50 6.34
CA GLN A 159 2.80 24.63 5.82
C GLN A 159 2.05 23.31 5.99
N ILE A 160 1.13 23.30 6.93
CA ILE A 160 0.28 22.15 7.19
C ILE A 160 -0.92 22.20 6.24
N ARG A 161 -0.89 21.36 5.22
CA ARG A 161 -1.96 21.25 4.23
C ARG A 161 -3.06 20.27 4.67
N LEU A 162 -4.30 20.60 4.32
CA LEU A 162 -5.49 19.80 4.61
C LEU A 162 -5.37 18.36 4.08
N ASP A 163 -4.92 18.18 2.84
CA ASP A 163 -4.78 16.87 2.21
C ASP A 163 -3.76 15.99 2.94
N THR A 164 -2.66 16.57 3.40
CA THR A 164 -1.63 15.86 4.17
C THR A 164 -2.16 15.40 5.53
N ILE A 165 -2.88 16.26 6.25
CA ILE A 165 -3.54 15.89 7.51
C ILE A 165 -4.53 14.75 7.27
N ILE A 166 -5.41 14.88 6.27
CA ILE A 166 -6.40 13.86 5.96
C ILE A 166 -5.71 12.52 5.68
N THR A 167 -4.64 12.51 4.88
CA THR A 167 -3.86 11.30 4.63
C THR A 167 -3.32 10.69 5.92
N ILE A 168 -2.64 11.46 6.77
CA ILE A 168 -2.04 10.93 8.01
C ILE A 168 -3.11 10.36 8.96
N PHE A 169 -4.16 11.13 9.25
CA PHE A 169 -5.18 10.72 10.22
C PHE A 169 -6.09 9.62 9.69
N ALA A 170 -6.56 9.72 8.45
CA ALA A 170 -7.46 8.72 7.89
C ALA A 170 -6.73 7.41 7.55
N ALA A 171 -5.50 7.47 7.02
CA ALA A 171 -4.70 6.26 6.82
C ALA A 171 -4.33 5.61 8.17
N GLY A 172 -3.97 6.40 9.18
CA GLY A 172 -3.73 5.91 10.53
C GLY A 172 -4.97 5.25 11.15
N LEU A 173 -6.14 5.84 10.94
CA LEU A 173 -7.41 5.25 11.37
C LEU A 173 -7.66 3.90 10.68
N ILE A 174 -7.45 3.81 9.36
CA ILE A 174 -7.60 2.56 8.60
C ILE A 174 -6.59 1.50 9.09
N PHE A 175 -5.34 1.89 9.37
CA PHE A 175 -4.35 1.00 9.98
C PHE A 175 -4.85 0.46 11.33
N ILE A 176 -5.36 1.32 12.23
CA ILE A 176 -5.87 0.91 13.54
C ILE A 176 -7.07 -0.01 13.40
N ILE A 177 -8.00 0.29 12.48
CA ILE A 177 -9.16 -0.56 12.18
C ILE A 177 -8.68 -1.94 11.74
N LEU A 178 -7.71 -1.99 10.82
CA LEU A 178 -7.17 -3.24 10.32
C LEU A 178 -6.40 -4.03 11.39
N GLU A 179 -5.58 -3.36 12.20
CA GLU A 179 -4.87 -3.98 13.32
C GLU A 179 -5.86 -4.60 14.31
N ARG A 180 -6.92 -3.87 14.67
CA ARG A 180 -7.99 -4.36 15.54
C ARG A 180 -8.77 -5.50 14.90
N PHE A 181 -9.08 -5.42 13.61
CA PHE A 181 -9.73 -6.50 12.87
C PHE A 181 -8.90 -7.78 12.96
N ILE A 182 -7.59 -7.71 12.71
CA ILE A 182 -6.72 -8.88 12.80
C ILE A 182 -6.61 -9.38 14.24
N LYS A 183 -6.55 -8.48 15.22
CA LYS A 183 -6.40 -8.84 16.64
C LYS A 183 -7.64 -9.50 17.25
N LEU A 184 -8.79 -8.87 17.06
CA LEU A 184 -10.00 -9.13 17.83
C LEU A 184 -11.02 -9.99 17.07
N SER A 185 -11.06 -9.93 15.74
CA SER A 185 -12.09 -10.64 14.97
C SER A 185 -11.84 -12.15 14.86
N ARG A 186 -12.91 -12.93 14.66
CA ARG A 186 -12.82 -14.38 14.42
C ARG A 186 -12.02 -14.71 13.16
N MET A 187 -12.18 -13.92 12.09
CA MET A 187 -11.41 -14.09 10.86
C MET A 187 -9.94 -13.74 11.07
N GLY A 188 -9.65 -12.68 11.82
CA GLY A 188 -8.29 -12.31 12.21
C GLY A 188 -7.58 -13.41 13.00
N LYS A 189 -8.28 -14.07 13.93
CA LYS A 189 -7.76 -15.26 14.64
C LYS A 189 -7.43 -16.40 13.66
N ALA A 190 -8.29 -16.66 12.66
CA ALA A 190 -8.04 -17.67 11.64
C ALA A 190 -6.82 -17.33 10.76
N ILE A 191 -6.69 -16.06 10.34
CA ILE A 191 -5.53 -15.57 9.57
C ILE A 191 -4.23 -15.81 10.34
N ARG A 192 -4.19 -15.46 11.63
CA ARG A 192 -3.00 -15.70 12.48
C ARG A 192 -2.72 -17.18 12.73
N ALA A 193 -3.76 -18.00 12.90
CA ALA A 193 -3.59 -19.44 13.06
C ALA A 193 -2.95 -20.08 11.82
N VAL A 194 -3.42 -19.70 10.62
CA VAL A 194 -2.84 -20.17 9.36
C VAL A 194 -1.41 -19.67 9.17
N SER A 195 -1.08 -18.43 9.55
CA SER A 195 0.29 -17.92 9.44
C SER A 195 1.28 -18.66 10.35
N MET A 196 0.82 -19.17 11.50
CA MET A 196 1.63 -19.98 12.41
C MET A 196 1.86 -21.39 11.86
N ASN A 197 0.78 -22.14 11.58
CA ASN A 197 0.85 -23.48 11.02
C ASN A 197 -0.41 -23.81 10.21
N GLU A 198 -0.25 -23.83 8.87
CA GLU A 198 -1.33 -24.11 7.93
C GLU A 198 -1.97 -25.49 8.14
N ASP A 199 -1.16 -26.53 8.39
CA ASP A 199 -1.65 -27.91 8.50
C ASP A 199 -2.40 -28.12 9.81
N ALA A 200 -1.89 -27.58 10.92
CA ALA A 200 -2.61 -27.59 12.19
C ALA A 200 -3.93 -26.81 12.08
N ALA A 201 -3.92 -25.65 11.41
CA ALA A 201 -5.14 -24.86 11.19
C ALA A 201 -6.21 -25.65 10.41
N LYS A 202 -5.82 -26.43 9.39
CA LYS A 202 -6.74 -27.31 8.65
C LYS A 202 -7.33 -28.40 9.54
N LEU A 203 -6.52 -29.02 10.40
CA LEU A 203 -6.98 -30.05 11.36
C LEU A 203 -7.98 -29.48 12.37
N MET A 204 -7.85 -28.20 12.73
CA MET A 204 -8.81 -27.48 13.58
C MET A 204 -10.07 -27.01 12.82
N GLY A 205 -10.30 -27.47 11.59
CA GLY A 205 -11.49 -27.16 10.80
C GLY A 205 -11.50 -25.77 10.14
N ILE A 206 -10.37 -25.07 10.10
CA ILE A 206 -10.28 -23.76 9.45
C ILE A 206 -10.30 -23.93 7.93
N ASN A 207 -11.28 -23.31 7.26
CA ASN A 207 -11.35 -23.31 5.80
C ASN A 207 -10.27 -22.39 5.21
N LEU A 208 -9.18 -23.00 4.73
CA LEU A 208 -8.02 -22.29 4.21
C LEU A 208 -8.37 -21.36 3.04
N ASN A 209 -9.18 -21.81 2.08
CA ASN A 209 -9.54 -21.02 0.90
C ASN A 209 -10.26 -19.72 1.31
N ARG A 210 -11.17 -19.80 2.30
CA ARG A 210 -11.87 -18.62 2.83
C ARG A 210 -10.89 -17.67 3.52
N VAL A 211 -9.95 -18.19 4.31
CA VAL A 211 -8.93 -17.36 4.98
C VAL A 211 -8.05 -16.64 3.96
N ILE A 212 -7.57 -17.33 2.93
CA ILE A 212 -6.72 -16.75 1.89
C ILE A 212 -7.47 -15.67 1.11
N THR A 213 -8.68 -15.95 0.60
CA THR A 213 -9.45 -14.92 -0.13
C THR A 213 -9.73 -13.71 0.73
N THR A 214 -10.09 -13.93 2.00
CA THR A 214 -10.34 -12.80 2.91
C THR A 214 -9.06 -12.00 3.16
N THR A 215 -7.91 -12.67 3.23
CA THR A 215 -6.59 -12.01 3.38
C THR A 215 -6.26 -11.17 2.14
N PHE A 216 -6.47 -11.70 0.93
CA PHE A 216 -6.29 -10.94 -0.31
C PHE A 216 -7.28 -9.77 -0.41
N LEU A 217 -8.55 -9.98 -0.08
CA LEU A 217 -9.56 -8.93 -0.09
C LEU A 217 -9.16 -7.80 0.87
N VAL A 218 -8.90 -8.13 2.14
CA VAL A 218 -8.57 -7.13 3.17
C VAL A 218 -7.25 -6.43 2.89
N GLY A 219 -6.24 -7.17 2.40
CA GLY A 219 -4.98 -6.57 1.94
C GLY A 219 -5.19 -5.64 0.74
N GLY A 220 -6.00 -6.06 -0.24
CA GLY A 220 -6.38 -5.24 -1.39
C GLY A 220 -7.16 -4.00 -1.01
N LEU A 221 -8.10 -4.08 -0.05
CA LEU A 221 -8.82 -2.93 0.49
C LEU A 221 -7.86 -1.91 1.12
N ALA A 222 -6.89 -2.36 1.91
CA ALA A 222 -5.88 -1.48 2.52
C ALA A 222 -5.00 -0.81 1.45
N THR A 223 -4.51 -1.59 0.49
CA THR A 223 -3.73 -1.11 -0.63
C THR A 223 -4.53 -0.14 -1.52
N GLY A 224 -5.84 -0.37 -1.70
CA GLY A 224 -6.75 0.55 -2.40
C GLY A 224 -6.94 1.87 -1.67
N ALA A 225 -7.11 1.83 -0.34
CA ALA A 225 -7.14 3.06 0.46
C ALA A 225 -5.84 3.88 0.29
N ALA A 226 -4.68 3.21 0.19
CA ALA A 226 -3.43 3.88 -0.14
C ALA A 226 -3.49 4.55 -1.52
N GLY A 227 -4.09 3.88 -2.52
CA GLY A 227 -4.31 4.41 -3.86
C GLY A 227 -5.16 5.69 -3.87
N PHE A 228 -6.22 5.73 -3.06
CA PHE A 228 -7.01 6.95 -2.83
C PHE A 228 -6.16 8.08 -2.28
N PHE A 229 -5.46 7.88 -1.16
CA PHE A 229 -4.64 8.93 -0.55
C PHE A 229 -3.52 9.41 -1.46
N TYR A 230 -2.94 8.50 -2.25
CA TYR A 230 -1.95 8.85 -3.27
C TYR A 230 -2.55 9.80 -4.31
N ILE A 231 -3.74 9.50 -4.83
CA ILE A 231 -4.44 10.39 -5.77
C ILE A 231 -4.79 11.74 -5.14
N THR A 232 -5.25 11.74 -3.88
CA THR A 232 -5.58 12.99 -3.16
C THR A 232 -4.37 13.92 -3.02
N VAL A 233 -3.18 13.37 -2.76
CA VAL A 233 -1.96 14.17 -2.55
C VAL A 233 -1.30 14.56 -3.88
N PHE A 234 -1.11 13.60 -4.78
CA PHE A 234 -0.29 13.77 -5.99
C PHE A 234 -1.10 14.12 -7.25
N GLU A 235 -2.42 13.89 -7.27
CA GLU A 235 -3.33 14.28 -8.37
C GLU A 235 -3.00 13.69 -9.75
N TYR A 236 -2.21 12.61 -9.83
CA TYR A 236 -1.99 11.87 -11.08
C TYR A 236 -1.67 10.40 -10.81
N THR A 237 -1.89 9.56 -11.83
CA THR A 237 -1.41 8.18 -11.86
C THR A 237 -0.82 7.82 -13.23
N LYS A 238 -0.08 6.71 -13.27
CA LYS A 238 0.53 6.15 -14.49
C LYS A 238 0.46 4.63 -14.42
N PHE A 239 0.49 3.97 -15.57
CA PHE A 239 0.44 2.51 -15.65
C PHE A 239 1.62 1.79 -14.95
N ASN A 240 2.73 2.48 -14.68
CA ASN A 240 3.89 1.90 -13.98
C ASN A 240 4.02 2.36 -12.53
N ILE A 241 3.04 3.10 -11.99
CA ILE A 241 3.11 3.62 -10.62
C ILE A 241 3.13 2.48 -9.59
N GLY A 242 2.48 1.36 -9.93
CA GLY A 242 2.45 0.14 -9.14
C GLY A 242 3.87 -0.28 -8.80
N PHE A 243 4.70 -0.54 -9.81
CA PHE A 243 6.09 -0.98 -9.62
C PHE A 243 6.90 -0.05 -8.71
N THR A 244 6.89 1.26 -8.96
CA THR A 244 7.70 2.22 -8.18
C THR A 244 7.25 2.29 -6.72
N MET A 245 5.95 2.43 -6.48
CA MET A 245 5.40 2.50 -5.11
C MET A 245 5.44 1.13 -4.42
N GLY A 246 5.29 0.06 -5.17
CA GLY A 246 5.36 -1.32 -4.71
C GLY A 246 6.76 -1.70 -4.22
N LEU A 247 7.82 -1.27 -4.92
CA LEU A 247 9.19 -1.48 -4.46
C LEU A 247 9.46 -0.77 -3.13
N ALA A 248 8.99 0.47 -2.99
CA ALA A 248 9.09 1.21 -1.74
C ALA A 248 8.29 0.55 -0.62
N ALA A 249 7.02 0.23 -0.84
CA ALA A 249 6.19 -0.43 0.16
C ALA A 249 6.68 -1.85 0.53
N PHE A 250 7.25 -2.60 -0.41
CA PHE A 250 7.91 -3.87 -0.14
C PHE A 250 9.13 -3.65 0.76
N THR A 251 9.95 -2.65 0.46
CA THR A 251 11.09 -2.28 1.30
C THR A 251 10.64 -1.88 2.71
N ALA A 252 9.56 -1.12 2.84
CA ALA A 252 8.95 -0.80 4.12
C ALA A 252 8.49 -2.06 4.89
N ALA A 253 7.87 -3.01 4.20
CA ALA A 253 7.47 -4.29 4.80
C ALA A 253 8.69 -5.13 5.26
N VAL A 254 9.78 -5.14 4.48
CA VAL A 254 11.03 -5.83 4.81
C VAL A 254 11.72 -5.18 6.01
N ILE A 255 11.84 -3.84 6.03
CA ILE A 255 12.35 -3.08 7.19
C ILE A 255 11.54 -3.41 8.43
N GLY A 256 10.21 -3.48 8.31
CA GLY A 256 9.32 -3.84 9.40
C GLY A 256 9.45 -5.29 9.88
N GLY A 257 9.89 -6.19 9.00
CA GLY A 257 9.77 -7.63 9.15
C GLY A 257 8.49 -8.14 8.51
N ILE A 258 8.62 -8.79 7.35
CA ILE A 258 7.47 -9.22 6.56
C ILE A 258 6.61 -10.21 7.36
N GLY A 259 5.31 -9.98 7.40
CA GLY A 259 4.35 -10.76 8.19
C GLY A 259 4.00 -10.15 9.55
N ASN A 260 4.75 -9.15 10.01
CA ASN A 260 4.41 -8.38 11.21
C ASN A 260 3.69 -7.06 10.86
N ILE A 261 2.39 -6.97 11.19
CA ILE A 261 1.53 -5.78 10.94
C ILE A 261 2.08 -4.52 11.60
N ARG A 262 2.57 -4.60 12.84
CA ARG A 262 3.15 -3.44 13.55
C ARG A 262 4.50 -3.07 12.96
N GLY A 263 5.29 -4.06 12.59
CA GLY A 263 6.55 -3.86 11.88
C GLY A 263 6.35 -3.06 10.59
N ALA A 264 5.37 -3.45 9.77
CA ALA A 264 5.02 -2.77 8.53
C ALA A 264 4.64 -1.29 8.74
N PHE A 265 4.00 -0.95 9.86
CA PHE A 265 3.69 0.44 10.23
C PHE A 265 4.96 1.27 10.42
N PHE A 266 5.84 0.84 11.34
CA PHE A 266 7.07 1.58 11.62
C PHE A 266 8.02 1.58 10.41
N GLY A 267 8.08 0.49 9.66
CA GLY A 267 8.86 0.40 8.43
C GLY A 267 8.36 1.36 7.34
N GLY A 268 7.04 1.49 7.15
CA GLY A 268 6.44 2.44 6.20
C GLY A 268 6.70 3.89 6.56
N VAL A 269 6.51 4.25 7.84
CA VAL A 269 6.78 5.59 8.35
C VAL A 269 8.27 5.94 8.22
N ALA A 270 9.15 5.04 8.66
CA ALA A 270 10.60 5.25 8.59
C ALA A 270 11.10 5.39 7.15
N LEU A 271 10.61 4.54 6.23
CA LEU A 271 10.98 4.63 4.83
C LEU A 271 10.48 5.94 4.20
N GLY A 272 9.24 6.34 4.47
CA GLY A 272 8.68 7.57 3.90
C GLY A 272 9.41 8.84 4.36
N LEU A 273 9.78 8.92 5.64
CA LEU A 273 10.61 10.00 6.17
C LEU A 273 12.00 10.00 5.51
N THR A 274 12.65 8.84 5.46
CA THR A 274 14.00 8.72 4.89
C THR A 274 13.99 9.09 3.41
N GLU A 275 13.01 8.63 2.64
CA GLU A 275 12.89 8.96 1.22
C GLU A 275 12.73 10.46 0.99
N VAL A 276 11.87 11.13 1.78
CA VAL A 276 11.66 12.58 1.64
C VAL A 276 12.92 13.35 2.02
N TYR A 277 13.58 13.00 3.13
CA TYR A 277 14.84 13.63 3.54
C TYR A 277 15.95 13.45 2.52
N VAL A 278 16.18 12.22 2.05
CA VAL A 278 17.22 11.97 1.04
C VAL A 278 16.88 12.65 -0.28
N SER A 279 15.61 12.71 -0.66
CA SER A 279 15.21 13.43 -1.88
C SER A 279 15.40 14.95 -1.80
N SER A 280 15.34 15.52 -0.60
CA SER A 280 15.64 16.95 -0.36
C SER A 280 17.14 17.23 -0.45
N ILE A 281 17.98 16.31 0.04
CA ILE A 281 19.44 16.49 0.08
C ILE A 281 20.10 16.10 -1.25
N LEU A 282 19.75 14.96 -1.85
CA LEU A 282 20.40 14.42 -3.06
C LEU A 282 19.62 14.70 -4.35
N GLY A 283 18.36 15.13 -4.24
CA GLY A 283 17.45 15.35 -5.36
C GLY A 283 16.48 14.18 -5.59
N THR A 284 15.39 14.46 -6.30
CA THR A 284 14.27 13.51 -6.49
C THR A 284 14.62 12.29 -7.32
N GLN A 285 15.67 12.36 -8.16
CA GLN A 285 16.15 11.22 -8.96
C GLN A 285 16.72 10.09 -8.10
N TRP A 286 17.19 10.41 -6.89
CA TRP A 286 17.79 9.45 -5.96
C TRP A 286 16.77 8.68 -5.11
N LYS A 287 15.48 9.00 -5.22
CA LYS A 287 14.43 8.33 -4.42
C LYS A 287 14.45 6.82 -4.56
N SER A 288 14.32 6.31 -5.80
CA SER A 288 14.30 4.87 -6.06
C SER A 288 15.61 4.18 -5.68
N VAL A 289 16.75 4.85 -5.90
CA VAL A 289 18.08 4.33 -5.54
C VAL A 289 18.20 4.18 -4.03
N THR A 290 17.74 5.19 -3.27
CA THR A 290 17.76 5.19 -1.81
C THR A 290 16.94 4.05 -1.24
N VAL A 291 15.71 3.88 -1.72
CA VAL A 291 14.83 2.77 -1.33
C VAL A 291 15.52 1.43 -1.58
N PHE A 292 16.13 1.24 -2.75
CA PHE A 292 16.81 0.00 -3.10
C PHE A 292 18.06 -0.27 -2.25
N ILE A 293 18.87 0.75 -1.98
CA ILE A 293 20.02 0.65 -1.08
C ILE A 293 19.58 0.24 0.32
N ILE A 294 18.54 0.88 0.86
CA ILE A 294 18.01 0.54 2.19
C ILE A 294 17.52 -0.92 2.20
N LEU A 295 16.81 -1.35 1.17
CA LEU A 295 16.38 -2.75 1.03
C LEU A 295 17.57 -3.72 1.11
N VAL A 296 18.61 -3.47 0.32
CA VAL A 296 19.82 -4.32 0.29
C VAL A 296 20.51 -4.34 1.64
N LEU A 297 20.68 -3.18 2.28
CA LEU A 297 21.32 -3.07 3.60
C LEU A 297 20.54 -3.84 4.67
N VAL A 298 19.21 -3.71 4.67
CA VAL A 298 18.36 -4.42 5.64
C VAL A 298 18.45 -5.92 5.43
N LEU A 299 18.40 -6.40 4.18
CA LEU A 299 18.53 -7.82 3.89
C LEU A 299 19.92 -8.37 4.24
N LEU A 300 20.97 -7.56 4.13
CA LEU A 300 22.34 -7.97 4.45
C LEU A 300 22.60 -8.03 5.96
N PHE A 301 22.13 -7.04 6.72
CA PHE A 301 22.43 -6.93 8.16
C PHE A 301 21.33 -7.47 9.07
N LYS A 302 20.06 -7.43 8.67
CA LYS A 302 18.92 -7.86 9.48
C LYS A 302 17.78 -8.43 8.61
N PRO A 303 17.95 -9.63 8.03
CA PRO A 303 17.01 -10.22 7.08
C PRO A 303 15.62 -10.51 7.65
N SER A 304 15.49 -10.61 8.98
CA SER A 304 14.18 -10.71 9.66
C SER A 304 13.45 -9.36 9.80
N GLY A 305 14.09 -8.23 9.45
CA GLY A 305 13.58 -6.89 9.69
C GLY A 305 13.68 -6.47 11.15
N LEU A 306 13.23 -5.24 11.46
CA LEU A 306 13.35 -4.64 12.78
C LEU A 306 12.48 -5.32 13.84
N PHE A 307 11.28 -5.77 13.45
CA PHE A 307 10.28 -6.40 14.32
C PHE A 307 9.95 -7.83 13.89
N GLY A 308 10.76 -8.47 13.05
CA GLY A 308 10.59 -9.89 12.76
C GLY A 308 10.84 -10.71 14.02
N GLU A 309 9.95 -11.66 14.28
CA GLU A 309 10.24 -12.69 15.28
C GLU A 309 11.53 -13.39 14.86
N ALA A 310 12.49 -13.47 15.78
CA ALA A 310 13.61 -14.38 15.59
C ALA A 310 12.98 -15.74 15.27
N ILE A 311 13.35 -16.30 14.12
CA ILE A 311 13.04 -17.68 13.76
C ILE A 311 13.74 -18.51 14.84
N THR A 312 13.09 -18.64 15.99
CA THR A 312 13.54 -19.47 17.07
C THR A 312 13.44 -20.86 16.48
N GLN A 313 14.61 -21.45 16.29
CA GLN A 313 14.81 -22.85 16.02
C GLN A 313 13.86 -23.66 16.92
N ALA A 314 12.72 -24.03 16.38
CA ALA A 314 11.81 -25.03 16.93
C ALA A 314 11.39 -25.97 15.81
N ARG A 315 12.39 -26.35 15.00
CA ARG A 315 12.38 -27.50 14.09
C ARG A 315 13.79 -28.07 14.04
N ALA A 316 14.22 -28.57 15.19
CA ALA A 316 14.98 -29.82 15.26
C ALA A 316 13.97 -30.89 15.70
#